data_AF-A0A803L1Y3-F1
#
_entry.id   AF-A0A803L1Y3-F1
#
_cell.length_a   1.000
_cell.length_b   1.000
_cell.length_c   1.000
_cell.angle_alpha   90.00
_cell.angle_beta   90.00
_cell.angle_gamma   90.00
#
_symmetry.space_group_name_H-M   'P 1'
#
loop_
_entity.id
_entity.type
_entity.pdbx_description
1 polymer ?
#
loop_
_entity_poly.entity_id
_entity_poly.type
_entity_poly.pdbx_seq_one_letter_code
_entity_poly.pdbx_strand_id
1 'polypeptide(L)'
;MMKKRFSSGSCNAMVIPFMMALSFSLFSVLYFFYGDSSSRFNHFSSISKSPSFARNQDQNLKREKSSERDPQYSFLQVESQISCDRSHYHYDLCSINGPNVLDPISSSFYAIGPTSPRNFMQKIRPYPRKWENLTMSRIKEVTLISGPKGPNCNVIHNTSAVVFSAGGYTGNFFHDFNDGFLPLFITVGSMSLSNQDVVLVITKSRDWWVSKYSDLLGAFSNYPIINLDNETITHCFKSVSLGLVSHGFMTIKPRLMPKPTTILDFHYFLNKAYGKAQQTDFPIPMTRPKLILLSRSSGVGRVILNQVEIKTIAENMGFNVFVFEPKPENTLFEAHGLMNESHVMVGVHGAALTHFLFLRPGSIFIQVVPIVIDGVAEMCFGKPAKEMGLTYLEYKIRVEESSLVNRYNKSDPILTNPMSSNKNWWADLGKVYLKEQNVELDLIRFKDYLKYAYIKAKRFMNKVG
;
A
#
# COMPACT_ATOMS: atom_id res chain seq x y z
N MET A 1 -36.88 -18.06 42.37
CA MET A 1 -36.03 -17.95 43.58
C MET A 1 -34.79 -18.80 43.37
N MET A 2 -33.59 -18.18 43.31
CA MET A 2 -32.22 -18.72 43.53
C MET A 2 -31.75 -20.03 42.85
N LYS A 3 -30.50 -20.24 42.41
CA LYS A 3 -29.31 -19.43 42.03
C LYS A 3 -28.24 -20.45 41.56
N LYS A 4 -27.57 -20.16 40.42
CA LYS A 4 -26.16 -20.39 40.02
C LYS A 4 -25.39 -21.68 40.46
N ARG A 5 -24.65 -22.31 39.52
CA ARG A 5 -23.23 -21.99 39.19
C ARG A 5 -22.68 -22.77 37.97
N PHE A 6 -21.74 -22.12 37.29
CA PHE A 6 -20.91 -22.51 36.13
C PHE A 6 -19.69 -23.38 36.51
N SER A 7 -19.18 -24.18 35.56
CA SER A 7 -17.73 -24.45 35.33
C SER A 7 -17.53 -25.12 33.95
N SER A 8 -17.07 -24.37 32.93
CA SER A 8 -15.76 -24.51 32.24
C SER A 8 -15.51 -25.82 31.46
N GLY A 9 -15.60 -25.76 30.14
CA GLY A 9 -15.04 -26.75 29.22
C GLY A 9 -14.61 -26.05 27.93
N SER A 10 -13.32 -26.10 27.62
CA SER A 10 -12.65 -25.47 26.47
C SER A 10 -13.13 -26.04 25.13
N CYS A 11 -13.42 -25.19 24.16
CA CYS A 11 -13.67 -25.61 22.78
C CYS A 11 -12.51 -25.14 21.89
N ASN A 12 -11.57 -26.04 21.62
CA ASN A 12 -10.57 -25.90 20.56
C ASN A 12 -11.27 -26.07 19.21
N ALA A 13 -11.44 -24.98 18.46
CA ALA A 13 -11.82 -25.04 17.06
C ALA A 13 -10.56 -25.04 16.19
N MET A 14 -10.22 -26.22 15.66
CA MET A 14 -9.26 -26.41 14.57
C MET A 14 -9.67 -25.57 13.36
N VAL A 15 -8.79 -24.66 12.94
CA VAL A 15 -8.85 -24.00 11.63
C VAL A 15 -8.00 -24.84 10.67
N ILE A 16 -8.65 -25.53 9.73
CA ILE A 16 -7.99 -26.27 8.65
C ILE A 16 -7.76 -25.32 7.47
N PRO A 17 -6.52 -25.15 6.96
CA PRO A 17 -6.28 -24.44 5.71
C PRO A 17 -6.38 -25.43 4.54
N PHE A 18 -7.25 -25.15 3.55
CA PHE A 18 -7.33 -25.96 2.34
C PHE A 18 -6.39 -25.44 1.25
N MET A 19 -5.50 -26.34 0.83
CA MET A 19 -4.58 -26.28 -0.31
C MET A 19 -5.30 -26.48 -1.64
N MET A 20 -4.80 -25.86 -2.72
CA MET A 20 -4.45 -26.58 -3.95
C MET A 20 -3.63 -25.71 -4.93
N ALA A 21 -2.68 -26.36 -5.59
CA ALA A 21 -1.62 -25.81 -6.42
C ALA A 21 -1.89 -25.94 -7.94
N LEU A 22 -1.24 -25.06 -8.71
CA LEU A 22 -0.65 -25.21 -10.06
C LEU A 22 -1.44 -25.90 -11.20
N SER A 23 -1.72 -25.15 -12.28
CA SER A 23 -1.35 -25.53 -13.66
C SER A 23 -1.53 -24.36 -14.65
N PHE A 24 -0.64 -24.30 -15.65
CA PHE A 24 -0.48 -23.30 -16.70
C PHE A 24 -1.74 -23.05 -17.57
N SER A 25 -1.99 -21.78 -17.93
CA SER A 25 -2.57 -21.43 -19.24
C SER A 25 -2.03 -20.08 -19.72
N LEU A 26 -1.27 -20.12 -20.81
CA LEU A 26 -0.89 -18.98 -21.62
C LEU A 26 -2.14 -18.27 -22.20
N PHE A 27 -1.94 -17.02 -22.59
CA PHE A 27 -2.88 -16.09 -23.24
C PHE A 27 -3.87 -15.35 -22.33
N SER A 28 -3.53 -14.09 -22.04
CA SER A 28 -4.39 -12.90 -22.25
C SER A 28 -3.86 -11.67 -21.49
N VAL A 29 -2.64 -11.19 -21.78
CA VAL A 29 -2.18 -9.88 -21.27
C VAL A 29 -1.30 -9.18 -22.31
N LEU A 30 -1.92 -8.70 -23.39
CA LEU A 30 -1.31 -7.80 -24.35
C LEU A 30 -2.31 -6.68 -24.65
N TYR A 31 -2.56 -5.75 -23.72
CA TYR A 31 -3.30 -4.52 -24.06
C TYR A 31 -3.11 -3.33 -23.11
N PHE A 32 -2.10 -3.33 -22.21
CA PHE A 32 -1.95 -2.27 -21.20
C PHE A 32 -0.75 -1.32 -21.37
N PHE A 33 -0.06 -1.33 -22.50
CA PHE A 33 1.10 -0.44 -22.67
C PHE A 33 1.06 0.20 -24.05
N TYR A 34 0.82 1.50 -24.12
CA TYR A 34 1.61 2.47 -24.90
C TYR A 34 1.16 3.90 -24.56
N GLY A 35 2.13 4.78 -24.37
CA GLY A 35 1.96 6.18 -24.00
C GLY A 35 3.29 6.75 -23.51
N ASP A 36 4.24 6.85 -24.44
CA ASP A 36 5.62 7.32 -24.31
C ASP A 36 5.69 8.86 -24.40
N SER A 37 6.63 9.48 -23.70
CA SER A 37 7.17 10.81 -24.05
C SER A 37 8.44 11.10 -23.24
N SER A 38 9.57 11.09 -23.94
CA SER A 38 10.88 11.57 -23.50
C SER A 38 10.95 13.10 -23.51
N SER A 39 11.77 13.70 -22.64
CA SER A 39 12.75 14.71 -23.08
C SER A 39 13.85 14.95 -22.06
N ARG A 40 15.06 15.09 -22.61
CA ARG A 40 16.36 15.39 -21.99
C ARG A 40 16.41 16.86 -21.57
N PHE A 41 17.17 17.22 -20.53
CA PHE A 41 18.06 18.40 -20.59
C PHE A 41 19.22 18.32 -19.60
N ASN A 42 20.34 18.85 -20.08
CA ASN A 42 21.71 18.75 -19.55
C ASN A 42 22.09 19.89 -18.60
N HIS A 43 22.87 19.53 -17.59
CA HIS A 43 24.19 20.09 -17.25
C HIS A 43 24.32 21.60 -16.96
N PHE A 44 24.72 21.94 -15.72
CA PHE A 44 25.66 23.03 -15.47
C PHE A 44 26.54 22.71 -14.25
N SER A 45 27.82 23.03 -14.40
CA SER A 45 28.94 22.75 -13.51
C SER A 45 29.69 24.05 -13.19
N SER A 46 30.16 24.23 -11.96
CA SER A 46 31.38 24.99 -11.60
C SER A 46 31.61 24.86 -10.08
N ILE A 47 32.67 24.20 -9.61
CA ILE A 47 34.08 24.61 -9.45
C ILE A 47 34.32 25.65 -8.34
N SER A 48 35.02 25.23 -7.27
CA SER A 48 36.25 25.83 -6.70
C SER A 48 36.58 25.15 -5.36
N LYS A 49 37.63 24.30 -5.29
CA LYS A 49 39.04 24.58 -4.93
C LYS A 49 39.26 25.07 -3.48
N SER A 50 39.65 24.10 -2.62
CA SER A 50 40.88 23.96 -1.76
C SER A 50 41.66 25.23 -1.31
N PRO A 51 42.60 25.20 -0.31
CA PRO A 51 43.31 24.03 0.25
C PRO A 51 43.79 24.08 1.74
N SER A 52 44.23 22.89 2.22
CA SER A 52 45.45 22.57 3.01
C SER A 52 45.83 23.29 4.32
N PHE A 53 46.17 22.51 5.36
CA PHE A 53 47.55 22.24 5.88
C PHE A 53 47.43 21.25 7.07
N ALA A 54 47.99 20.02 7.00
CA ALA A 54 49.30 19.59 7.55
C ALA A 54 49.39 19.72 9.10
N ARG A 55 49.95 18.82 9.91
CA ARG A 55 50.73 17.57 9.76
C ARG A 55 50.94 17.02 11.19
N ASN A 56 51.07 15.70 11.34
CA ASN A 56 52.00 14.95 12.23
C ASN A 56 52.01 15.24 13.76
N GLN A 57 52.32 14.33 14.67
CA GLN A 57 52.86 12.98 14.63
C GLN A 57 52.71 12.38 16.04
N ASP A 58 52.66 11.05 16.05
CA ASP A 58 53.07 10.08 17.07
C ASP A 58 53.77 10.59 18.34
N GLN A 59 53.47 9.97 19.49
CA GLN A 59 54.42 9.03 20.10
C GLN A 59 53.81 8.22 21.27
N ASN A 60 54.10 6.92 21.19
CA ASN A 60 53.96 5.85 22.17
C ASN A 60 54.67 6.13 23.51
N LEU A 61 54.27 5.47 24.61
CA LEU A 61 55.07 4.40 25.27
C LEU A 61 54.44 3.82 26.56
N LYS A 62 54.51 2.46 26.63
CA LYS A 62 54.74 1.54 27.79
C LYS A 62 53.60 1.32 28.80
N ARG A 63 53.00 0.11 28.84
CA ARG A 63 53.48 -1.21 29.37
C ARG A 63 53.43 -1.29 30.90
N GLU A 64 52.45 -2.04 31.40
CA GLU A 64 52.61 -2.92 32.58
C GLU A 64 51.97 -4.28 32.28
N LYS A 65 52.70 -5.34 32.62
CA LYS A 65 52.31 -6.75 32.52
C LYS A 65 51.63 -7.16 33.83
N SER A 66 50.48 -7.79 33.76
CA SER A 66 50.05 -8.77 34.76
C SER A 66 49.42 -9.98 34.05
N SER A 67 49.93 -11.14 34.44
CA SER A 67 49.47 -12.46 34.06
C SER A 67 48.29 -12.82 34.95
N GLU A 68 47.16 -13.23 34.37
CA GLU A 68 46.34 -14.37 34.85
C GLU A 68 45.03 -14.52 34.08
N ARG A 69 44.65 -15.79 33.88
CA ARG A 69 43.34 -16.34 33.55
C ARG A 69 42.84 -16.14 32.11
N ASP A 70 42.95 -17.25 31.39
CA ASP A 70 42.31 -17.57 30.12
C ASP A 70 40.77 -17.48 30.25
N PRO A 71 40.09 -16.49 29.63
CA PRO A 71 38.65 -16.47 29.55
C PRO A 71 38.24 -17.12 28.23
N GLN A 72 37.69 -18.32 28.36
CA GLN A 72 36.72 -18.96 27.46
C GLN A 72 36.18 -17.97 26.41
N TYR A 73 36.76 -18.02 25.20
CA TYR A 73 36.27 -17.28 24.04
C TYR A 73 34.82 -17.72 23.78
N SER A 74 33.86 -16.93 24.24
CA SER A 74 32.56 -16.93 23.62
C SER A 74 32.79 -16.47 22.18
N PHE A 75 32.52 -17.36 21.22
CA PHE A 75 32.31 -16.92 19.86
C PHE A 75 31.11 -15.97 19.89
N LEU A 76 31.37 -14.68 20.02
CA LEU A 76 30.47 -13.65 19.52
C LEU A 76 30.23 -14.02 18.06
N GLN A 77 29.06 -14.61 17.77
CA GLN A 77 28.60 -14.74 16.41
C GLN A 77 28.62 -13.31 15.85
N VAL A 78 29.58 -13.03 14.98
CA VAL A 78 29.50 -11.85 14.12
C VAL A 78 28.25 -12.06 13.30
N GLU A 79 27.17 -11.37 13.66
CA GLU A 79 25.94 -11.39 12.87
C GLU A 79 26.33 -11.12 11.41
N SER A 80 25.86 -11.97 10.50
CA SER A 80 26.13 -11.77 9.09
C SER A 80 25.62 -10.39 8.68
N GLN A 81 26.49 -9.57 8.08
CA GLN A 81 26.14 -8.20 7.68
C GLN A 81 24.91 -8.17 6.76
N ILE A 82 24.66 -9.27 6.03
CA ILE A 82 23.45 -9.51 5.25
C ILE A 82 22.54 -10.47 6.02
N SER A 83 21.25 -10.13 6.14
CA SER A 83 20.21 -10.99 6.68
C SER A 83 19.02 -11.05 5.72
N CYS A 84 18.36 -12.21 5.61
CA CYS A 84 17.15 -12.38 4.82
C CYS A 84 16.14 -13.26 5.56
N ASP A 85 14.99 -12.69 5.90
CA ASP A 85 13.82 -13.42 6.41
C ASP A 85 12.88 -13.76 5.24
N ARG A 86 12.68 -15.06 5.04
CA ARG A 86 11.75 -15.64 4.05
C ARG A 86 10.71 -16.53 4.70
N SER A 87 10.57 -16.47 6.02
CA SER A 87 9.59 -17.27 6.76
C SER A 87 8.16 -16.82 6.49
N HIS A 88 7.98 -15.53 6.18
CA HIS A 88 6.65 -14.99 5.94
C HIS A 88 6.07 -15.47 4.59
N TYR A 89 4.76 -15.73 4.58
CA TYR A 89 4.03 -16.18 3.40
C TYR A 89 3.88 -15.07 2.34
N HIS A 90 3.71 -13.82 2.80
CA HIS A 90 3.35 -12.72 1.92
C HIS A 90 4.51 -11.95 1.29
N TYR A 91 5.67 -11.92 1.95
CA TYR A 91 6.80 -11.10 1.54
C TYR A 91 8.11 -11.76 1.96
N ASP A 92 9.19 -11.36 1.29
CA ASP A 92 10.56 -11.56 1.76
C ASP A 92 11.10 -10.22 2.23
N LEU A 93 11.96 -10.23 3.24
CA LEU A 93 12.67 -9.05 3.72
C LEU A 93 14.14 -9.37 3.85
N CYS A 94 15.00 -8.59 3.19
CA CYS A 94 16.45 -8.68 3.36
C CYS A 94 17.00 -7.35 3.85
N SER A 95 18.13 -7.37 4.55
CA SER A 95 18.83 -6.16 4.96
C SER A 95 20.34 -6.31 4.86
N ILE A 96 21.03 -5.17 4.74
CA ILE A 96 22.46 -5.04 5.05
C ILE A 96 22.60 -4.13 6.26
N ASN A 97 23.01 -4.71 7.38
CA ASN A 97 23.22 -4.01 8.65
C ASN A 97 24.65 -3.45 8.67
N GLY A 98 24.87 -2.34 7.95
CA GLY A 98 26.15 -1.65 7.91
C GLY A 98 26.41 -0.96 6.56
N PRO A 99 27.56 -0.27 6.45
CA PRO A 99 27.92 0.48 5.25
C PRO A 99 27.84 -0.40 4.01
N ASN A 100 27.23 0.11 2.94
CA ASN A 100 27.03 -0.62 1.70
C ASN A 100 27.08 0.31 0.48
N VAL A 101 27.40 -0.26 -0.68
CA VAL A 101 27.39 0.43 -1.98
C VAL A 101 26.33 -0.20 -2.88
N LEU A 102 25.39 0.60 -3.37
CA LEU A 102 24.52 0.28 -4.49
C LEU A 102 25.27 0.49 -5.80
N ASP A 103 25.37 -0.56 -6.60
CA ASP A 103 25.66 -0.51 -8.02
C ASP A 103 24.35 -0.60 -8.82
N PRO A 104 23.89 0.50 -9.43
CA PRO A 104 22.65 0.50 -10.20
C PRO A 104 22.70 -0.39 -11.44
N ILE A 105 23.87 -0.45 -12.09
CA ILE A 105 24.05 -1.13 -13.39
C ILE A 105 23.81 -2.64 -13.21
N SER A 106 24.37 -3.23 -12.16
CA SER A 106 24.14 -4.63 -11.81
C SER A 106 22.95 -4.84 -10.86
N SER A 107 22.28 -3.77 -10.43
CA SER A 107 21.20 -3.79 -9.42
C SER A 107 21.61 -4.59 -8.18
N SER A 108 22.81 -4.30 -7.67
CA SER A 108 23.44 -5.06 -6.59
C SER A 108 23.89 -4.14 -5.46
N PHE A 109 23.68 -4.59 -4.22
CA PHE A 109 24.22 -3.96 -3.01
C PHE A 109 25.41 -4.76 -2.50
N TYR A 110 26.54 -4.07 -2.32
CA TYR A 110 27.78 -4.64 -1.79
C TYR A 110 27.97 -4.19 -0.34
N ALA A 111 28.03 -5.15 0.57
CA ALA A 111 28.35 -4.88 1.96
C ALA A 111 29.84 -4.45 2.10
N ILE A 112 30.09 -3.31 2.76
CA ILE A 112 31.43 -2.80 3.05
C ILE A 112 31.78 -3.20 4.49
N GLY A 113 32.83 -3.99 4.66
CA GLY A 113 33.30 -4.48 5.96
C GLY A 113 34.59 -5.29 5.84
N PRO A 114 35.25 -5.65 6.96
CA PRO A 114 36.44 -6.49 6.93
C PRO A 114 36.07 -7.82 6.27
N THR A 115 36.75 -8.10 5.15
CA THR A 115 36.65 -9.27 4.29
C THR A 115 35.94 -10.46 4.95
N SER A 116 34.65 -10.61 4.69
CA SER A 116 34.00 -11.89 4.95
C SER A 116 34.71 -12.94 4.09
N PRO A 117 35.30 -14.00 4.67
CA PRO A 117 36.10 -14.99 3.94
C PRO A 117 35.26 -15.83 2.95
N ARG A 118 33.94 -15.61 2.89
CA ARG A 118 33.01 -16.29 2.01
C ARG A 118 32.30 -15.27 1.13
N ASN A 119 32.40 -15.46 -0.19
CA ASN A 119 31.48 -14.83 -1.14
C ASN A 119 30.08 -15.34 -0.80
N PHE A 120 29.24 -14.46 -0.26
CA PHE A 120 27.84 -14.78 0.02
C PHE A 120 26.97 -13.83 -0.79
N MET A 121 26.00 -14.42 -1.48
CA MET A 121 25.12 -13.74 -2.41
C MET A 121 23.68 -14.13 -2.09
N GLN A 122 22.82 -13.13 -2.00
CA GLN A 122 21.38 -13.30 -1.86
C GLN A 122 20.66 -12.50 -2.92
N LYS A 123 19.48 -12.96 -3.32
CA LYS A 123 18.65 -12.34 -4.35
C LYS A 123 17.25 -12.15 -3.83
N ILE A 124 16.66 -10.99 -4.08
CA ILE A 124 15.30 -10.67 -3.62
C ILE A 124 14.53 -9.93 -4.72
N ARG A 125 13.24 -10.20 -4.80
CA ARG A 125 12.26 -9.40 -5.53
C ARG A 125 11.48 -8.58 -4.51
N PRO A 126 11.74 -7.28 -4.35
CA PRO A 126 11.28 -6.53 -3.18
C PRO A 126 9.82 -6.06 -3.36
N TYR A 127 8.88 -7.00 -3.31
CA TYR A 127 7.45 -6.77 -3.53
C TYR A 127 6.59 -7.71 -2.64
N PRO A 128 5.53 -7.22 -1.95
CA PRO A 128 4.82 -7.97 -0.91
C PRO A 128 3.72 -8.89 -1.46
N ARG A 129 4.04 -9.65 -2.52
CA ARG A 129 3.14 -10.61 -3.20
C ARG A 129 3.84 -11.95 -3.46
N LYS A 130 4.68 -12.39 -2.53
CA LYS A 130 5.57 -13.57 -2.67
C LYS A 130 4.87 -14.83 -3.21
N TRP A 131 3.61 -15.04 -2.84
CA TRP A 131 2.82 -16.21 -3.24
C TRP A 131 2.37 -16.18 -4.71
N GLU A 132 2.45 -15.05 -5.39
CA GLU A 132 1.98 -14.90 -6.77
C GLU A 132 3.12 -15.01 -7.79
N ASN A 133 3.43 -16.22 -8.22
CA ASN A 133 4.54 -16.50 -9.13
C ASN A 133 4.54 -15.63 -10.41
N LEU A 134 3.38 -15.42 -11.05
CA LEU A 134 3.28 -14.63 -12.29
C LEU A 134 3.54 -13.13 -12.07
N THR A 135 3.06 -12.59 -10.96
CA THR A 135 3.30 -11.19 -10.59
C THR A 135 4.79 -11.04 -10.25
N MET A 136 5.31 -11.94 -9.40
CA MET A 136 6.70 -11.94 -8.96
C MET A 136 7.69 -12.15 -10.11
N SER A 137 7.36 -12.92 -11.16
CA SER A 137 8.27 -13.11 -12.30
C SER A 137 8.58 -11.82 -13.07
N ARG A 138 7.75 -10.78 -12.92
CA ARG A 138 7.92 -9.46 -13.56
C ARG A 138 8.60 -8.43 -12.64
N ILE A 139 8.77 -8.76 -11.36
CA ILE A 139 9.46 -7.90 -10.39
C ILE A 139 10.96 -8.03 -10.62
N LYS A 140 11.63 -6.87 -10.71
CA LYS A 140 13.09 -6.79 -10.86
C LYS A 140 13.76 -7.40 -9.63
N GLU A 141 14.69 -8.31 -9.89
CA GLU A 141 15.50 -8.93 -8.84
C GLU A 141 16.65 -7.99 -8.47
N VAL A 142 16.94 -7.89 -7.17
CA VAL A 142 18.04 -7.12 -6.59
C VAL A 142 18.95 -8.08 -5.84
N THR A 143 20.25 -7.92 -6.00
CA THR A 143 21.25 -8.81 -5.40
C THR A 143 21.91 -8.15 -4.20
N LEU A 144 22.17 -8.90 -3.13
CA LEU A 144 23.01 -8.48 -2.01
C LEU A 144 24.25 -9.36 -1.98
N ILE A 145 25.43 -8.76 -1.83
CA ILE A 145 26.73 -9.42 -1.96
C ILE A 145 27.62 -9.03 -0.77
N SER A 146 28.20 -10.03 -0.10
CA SER A 146 29.32 -9.84 0.83
C SER A 146 30.60 -10.45 0.26
N GLY A 147 31.65 -9.64 0.15
CA GLY A 147 32.93 -9.97 -0.54
C GLY A 147 32.82 -9.86 -2.08
N PRO A 148 33.93 -9.85 -2.85
CA PRO A 148 35.08 -8.95 -2.75
C PRO A 148 34.69 -7.45 -2.69
N LYS A 149 35.67 -6.53 -2.78
CA LYS A 149 35.42 -5.08 -2.69
C LYS A 149 34.42 -4.64 -3.77
N GLY A 150 33.30 -4.04 -3.36
CA GLY A 150 32.33 -3.43 -4.27
C GLY A 150 32.90 -2.25 -5.05
N PRO A 151 32.11 -1.66 -5.98
CA PRO A 151 32.55 -0.50 -6.73
C PRO A 151 32.81 0.71 -5.81
N ASN A 152 33.53 1.69 -6.34
CA ASN A 152 33.73 2.95 -5.64
C ASN A 152 32.41 3.70 -5.49
N CYS A 153 32.29 4.45 -4.41
CA CYS A 153 31.13 5.28 -4.12
C CYS A 153 31.21 6.64 -4.80
N ASN A 154 30.15 7.06 -5.48
CA ASN A 154 30.07 8.39 -6.09
C ASN A 154 29.17 9.34 -5.28
N VAL A 155 28.07 8.85 -4.70
CA VAL A 155 27.16 9.64 -3.85
C VAL A 155 27.04 8.98 -2.49
N ILE A 156 27.32 9.72 -1.42
CA ILE A 156 27.25 9.22 -0.05
C ILE A 156 25.99 9.74 0.62
N HIS A 157 25.14 8.83 1.09
CA HIS A 157 23.99 9.12 1.92
C HIS A 157 24.30 8.76 3.37
N ASN A 158 24.19 9.73 4.28
CA ASN A 158 24.48 9.52 5.71
C ASN A 158 23.30 8.86 6.47
N THR A 159 22.47 8.09 5.75
CA THR A 159 21.21 7.52 6.22
C THR A 159 20.99 6.12 5.63
N SER A 160 19.86 5.51 5.94
CA SER A 160 19.48 4.17 5.47
C SER A 160 18.66 4.25 4.18
N ALA A 161 18.67 3.17 3.39
CA ALA A 161 17.80 3.04 2.22
C ALA A 161 16.68 2.02 2.44
N VAL A 162 15.51 2.27 1.84
CA VAL A 162 14.44 1.27 1.67
C VAL A 162 14.28 1.00 0.18
N VAL A 163 14.42 -0.27 -0.20
CA VAL A 163 14.35 -0.73 -1.58
C VAL A 163 13.05 -1.49 -1.81
N PHE A 164 12.25 -1.04 -2.77
CA PHE A 164 11.01 -1.74 -3.14
C PHE A 164 10.70 -1.61 -4.64
N SER A 165 9.71 -2.36 -5.10
CA SER A 165 9.23 -2.29 -6.47
C SER A 165 7.88 -1.60 -6.58
N ALA A 166 7.80 -0.58 -7.43
CA ALA A 166 6.56 -0.05 -7.99
C ALA A 166 6.16 -0.81 -9.27
N GLY A 167 6.45 -2.11 -9.35
CA GLY A 167 6.02 -3.00 -10.43
C GLY A 167 4.70 -3.70 -10.11
N GLY A 168 4.52 -4.94 -10.58
CA GLY A 168 3.36 -5.76 -10.25
C GLY A 168 2.05 -5.18 -10.77
N TYR A 169 1.16 -4.76 -9.86
CA TYR A 169 -0.16 -4.21 -10.16
C TYR A 169 -0.22 -2.67 -10.25
N THR A 170 0.94 -2.01 -10.32
CA THR A 170 1.04 -0.55 -10.41
C THR A 170 0.10 0.06 -11.44
N GLY A 171 -0.54 1.16 -11.04
CA GLY A 171 -1.57 1.86 -11.83
C GLY A 171 -3.00 1.42 -11.50
N ASN A 172 -3.17 0.33 -10.76
CA ASN A 172 -4.42 0.08 -10.05
C ASN A 172 -4.37 0.76 -8.67
N PHE A 173 -5.23 1.75 -8.46
CA PHE A 173 -5.22 2.58 -7.25
C PHE A 173 -5.32 1.80 -5.94
N PHE A 174 -6.05 0.67 -5.90
CA PHE A 174 -6.08 -0.17 -4.70
C PHE A 174 -4.73 -0.83 -4.45
N HIS A 175 -4.08 -1.36 -5.48
CA HIS A 175 -2.79 -2.03 -5.34
C HIS A 175 -1.64 -1.07 -5.09
N ASP A 176 -1.68 0.16 -5.63
CA ASP A 176 -0.69 1.20 -5.31
C ASP A 176 -0.64 1.44 -3.78
N PHE A 177 -1.79 1.39 -3.10
CA PHE A 177 -1.85 1.50 -1.63
C PHE A 177 -1.62 0.16 -0.92
N ASN A 178 -2.31 -0.91 -1.32
CA ASN A 178 -2.29 -2.20 -0.63
C ASN A 178 -0.93 -2.92 -0.73
N ASP A 179 -0.28 -2.84 -1.88
CA ASP A 179 0.98 -3.54 -2.16
C ASP A 179 2.19 -2.58 -2.18
N GLY A 180 1.95 -1.26 -2.11
CA GLY A 180 2.97 -0.22 -2.16
C GLY A 180 2.99 0.64 -0.90
N PHE A 181 2.15 1.67 -0.83
CA PHE A 181 2.27 2.72 0.20
C PHE A 181 1.97 2.27 1.63
N LEU A 182 0.96 1.41 1.84
CA LEU A 182 0.66 0.90 3.18
C LEU A 182 1.78 -0.05 3.67
N PRO A 183 2.27 -1.02 2.88
CA PRO A 183 3.47 -1.78 3.23
C PRO A 183 4.72 -0.92 3.43
N LEU A 184 4.91 0.15 2.65
CA LEU A 184 6.00 1.11 2.85
C LEU A 184 5.89 1.81 4.20
N PHE A 185 4.68 2.26 4.57
CA PHE A 185 4.42 2.86 5.88
C PHE A 185 4.72 1.91 7.04
N ILE A 186 4.30 0.65 6.93
CA ILE A 186 4.63 -0.39 7.91
C ILE A 186 6.14 -0.59 8.00
N THR A 187 6.81 -0.72 6.85
CA THR A 187 8.25 -1.00 6.78
C THR A 187 9.06 0.13 7.40
N VAL A 188 8.82 1.38 6.96
CA VAL A 188 9.49 2.57 7.52
C VAL A 188 9.18 2.74 9.00
N GLY A 189 7.93 2.51 9.43
CA GLY A 189 7.55 2.58 10.85
C GLY A 189 8.15 1.48 11.72
N SER A 190 8.51 0.33 11.13
CA SER A 190 9.16 -0.79 11.82
C SER A 190 10.67 -0.59 11.98
N MET A 191 11.27 0.21 11.11
CA MET A 191 12.65 0.66 11.24
C MET A 191 12.65 1.76 12.32
N SER A 192 13.29 1.54 13.46
CA SER A 192 13.28 2.43 14.65
C SER A 192 13.88 3.84 14.45
N LEU A 193 13.87 4.38 13.23
CA LEU A 193 14.42 5.67 12.86
C LEU A 193 13.48 6.80 13.31
N SER A 194 13.88 7.50 14.36
CA SER A 194 13.27 8.78 14.72
C SER A 194 13.49 9.77 13.56
N ASN A 195 12.42 10.08 12.82
CA ASN A 195 12.29 11.16 11.80
C ASN A 195 12.19 10.76 10.32
N GLN A 196 11.76 9.55 9.96
CA GLN A 196 11.53 9.16 8.54
C GLN A 196 12.78 9.40 7.66
N ASP A 197 13.96 9.29 8.25
CA ASP A 197 15.21 9.55 7.56
C ASP A 197 15.60 8.30 6.78
N VAL A 198 15.04 8.15 5.59
CA VAL A 198 15.35 7.05 4.67
C VAL A 198 15.41 7.56 3.24
N VAL A 199 16.32 7.04 2.44
CA VAL A 199 16.30 7.22 0.99
C VAL A 199 15.45 6.12 0.37
N LEU A 200 14.53 6.49 -0.52
CA LEU A 200 13.74 5.50 -1.26
C LEU A 200 14.45 5.13 -2.55
N VAL A 201 14.75 3.85 -2.72
CA VAL A 201 15.30 3.27 -3.95
C VAL A 201 14.20 2.41 -4.57
N ILE A 202 13.67 2.82 -5.72
CA ILE A 202 12.47 2.20 -6.29
C ILE A 202 12.83 1.57 -7.64
N THR A 203 12.41 0.32 -7.82
CA THR A 203 12.44 -0.35 -9.14
C THR A 203 11.07 -0.24 -9.79
N LYS A 204 11.03 -0.22 -11.12
CA LYS A 204 9.82 -0.13 -11.95
C LYS A 204 8.97 1.12 -11.67
N SER A 205 9.57 2.17 -11.08
CA SER A 205 8.92 3.46 -10.84
C SER A 205 8.86 4.27 -12.13
N ARG A 206 7.73 4.20 -12.83
CA ARG A 206 7.48 5.02 -14.03
C ARG A 206 7.31 6.48 -13.65
N ASP A 207 7.73 7.40 -14.52
CA ASP A 207 7.71 8.84 -14.24
C ASP A 207 6.30 9.36 -13.91
N TRP A 208 5.27 8.90 -14.63
CA TRP A 208 3.87 9.27 -14.31
C TRP A 208 3.44 8.81 -12.91
N TRP A 209 3.97 7.68 -12.42
CA TRP A 209 3.62 7.16 -11.09
C TRP A 209 4.32 7.99 -10.02
N VAL A 210 5.61 8.29 -10.20
CA VAL A 210 6.37 9.17 -9.30
C VAL A 210 5.74 10.56 -9.24
N SER A 211 5.34 11.12 -10.40
CA SER A 211 4.65 12.41 -10.48
C SER A 211 3.29 12.38 -9.78
N LYS A 212 2.47 11.35 -10.00
CA LYS A 212 1.16 11.21 -9.35
C LYS A 212 1.23 11.14 -7.83
N TYR A 213 2.28 10.50 -7.30
CA TYR A 213 2.44 10.25 -5.86
C TYR A 213 3.53 11.13 -5.22
N SER A 214 3.95 12.21 -5.87
CA SER A 214 5.09 13.03 -5.43
C SER A 214 4.96 13.54 -3.99
N ASP A 215 3.77 14.06 -3.62
CA ASP A 215 3.53 14.58 -2.26
C ASP A 215 3.63 13.47 -1.19
N LEU A 216 3.14 12.27 -1.53
CA LEU A 216 3.16 11.13 -0.62
C LEU A 216 4.57 10.54 -0.49
N LEU A 217 5.30 10.42 -1.59
CA LEU A 217 6.70 10.02 -1.59
C LEU A 217 7.56 11.02 -0.81
N GLY A 218 7.32 12.32 -0.97
CA GLY A 218 7.97 13.38 -0.19
C GLY A 218 7.59 13.38 1.29
N ALA A 219 6.42 12.84 1.65
CA ALA A 219 6.06 12.63 3.04
C ALA A 219 6.82 11.43 3.67
N PHE A 220 7.29 10.47 2.88
CA PHE A 220 8.11 9.35 3.36
C PHE A 220 9.59 9.68 3.46
N SER A 221 10.11 10.54 2.58
CA SER A 221 11.54 10.82 2.45
C SER A 221 11.78 12.28 2.08
N ASN A 222 12.71 12.92 2.79
CA ASN A 222 13.19 14.26 2.43
C ASN A 222 14.28 14.23 1.35
N TYR A 223 14.64 13.05 0.84
CA TYR A 223 15.68 12.86 -0.18
C TYR A 223 15.08 12.65 -1.56
N PRO A 224 15.81 12.99 -2.64
CA PRO A 224 15.43 12.58 -3.98
C PRO A 224 15.23 11.07 -4.08
N ILE A 225 14.16 10.66 -4.76
CA ILE A 225 13.88 9.25 -5.03
C ILE A 225 14.90 8.73 -6.02
N ILE A 226 15.53 7.59 -5.71
CA ILE A 226 16.45 6.91 -6.63
C ILE A 226 15.63 5.92 -7.46
N ASN A 227 15.42 6.24 -8.73
CA ASN A 227 14.82 5.31 -9.69
C ASN A 227 15.90 4.34 -10.20
N LEU A 228 15.93 3.13 -9.63
CA LEU A 228 16.95 2.12 -9.91
C LEU A 228 16.96 1.63 -11.38
N ASP A 229 15.89 1.88 -12.15
CA ASP A 229 15.87 1.51 -13.56
C ASP A 229 16.57 2.52 -14.48
N ASN A 230 16.70 3.76 -14.03
CA ASN A 230 17.30 4.86 -14.80
C ASN A 230 18.59 5.41 -14.15
N GLU A 231 19.00 4.86 -13.02
CA GLU A 231 20.20 5.29 -12.29
C GLU A 231 21.46 4.61 -12.83
N THR A 232 22.58 5.34 -12.83
CA THR A 232 23.90 4.85 -13.28
C THR A 232 25.02 5.17 -12.28
N ILE A 233 24.75 6.07 -11.33
CA ILE A 233 25.72 6.54 -10.33
C ILE A 233 25.66 5.64 -9.09
N THR A 234 26.80 5.23 -8.55
CA THR A 234 26.82 4.42 -7.33
C THR A 234 26.47 5.24 -6.10
N HIS A 235 25.72 4.62 -5.18
CA HIS A 235 25.26 5.26 -3.94
C HIS A 235 25.70 4.47 -2.72
N CYS A 236 26.12 5.14 -1.65
CA CYS A 236 26.42 4.50 -0.38
C CYS A 236 25.42 4.86 0.70
N PHE A 237 25.10 3.87 1.53
CA PHE A 237 24.17 4.02 2.64
C PHE A 237 24.78 3.45 3.93
N LYS A 238 24.27 3.90 5.08
CA LYS A 238 24.63 3.34 6.39
C LYS A 238 24.07 1.93 6.62
N SER A 239 22.91 1.66 6.04
CA SER A 239 22.25 0.36 6.04
C SER A 239 21.21 0.34 4.92
N VAL A 240 20.71 -0.83 4.54
CA VAL A 240 19.63 -0.94 3.57
C VAL A 240 18.65 -2.04 3.97
N SER A 241 17.36 -1.80 3.76
CA SER A 241 16.29 -2.80 3.84
C SER A 241 15.65 -2.98 2.47
N LEU A 242 15.46 -4.23 2.03
CA LEU A 242 14.92 -4.59 0.72
C LEU A 242 13.67 -5.44 0.91
N GLY A 243 12.56 -5.00 0.30
CA GLY A 243 11.24 -5.59 0.47
C GLY A 243 10.33 -4.72 1.30
N LEU A 244 9.04 -5.06 1.31
CA LEU A 244 8.01 -4.38 2.08
C LEU A 244 7.27 -5.36 2.97
N VAL A 245 7.02 -4.96 4.20
CA VAL A 245 6.25 -5.71 5.19
C VAL A 245 4.76 -5.48 4.97
N SER A 246 3.99 -6.56 4.81
CA SER A 246 2.53 -6.50 4.69
C SER A 246 1.83 -7.29 5.80
N HIS A 247 0.89 -6.65 6.48
CA HIS A 247 0.08 -7.27 7.54
C HIS A 247 -1.20 -7.95 7.03
N GLY A 248 -1.46 -7.87 5.71
CA GLY A 248 -2.68 -8.37 5.05
C GLY A 248 -3.30 -7.31 4.15
N PHE A 249 -4.53 -7.56 3.69
CA PHE A 249 -5.27 -6.61 2.85
C PHE A 249 -5.64 -5.35 3.62
N MET A 250 -5.13 -4.20 3.14
CA MET A 250 -5.43 -2.86 3.61
C MET A 250 -5.45 -2.72 5.15
N THR A 251 -4.56 -3.41 5.86
CA THR A 251 -4.59 -3.45 7.34
C THR A 251 -3.22 -3.23 7.94
N ILE A 252 -3.20 -2.68 9.15
CA ILE A 252 -2.02 -2.60 10.00
C ILE A 252 -2.36 -3.29 11.32
N LYS A 253 -1.59 -4.31 11.68
CA LYS A 253 -1.75 -5.03 12.96
C LYS A 253 -0.88 -4.37 14.03
N PRO A 254 -1.46 -3.65 15.02
CA PRO A 254 -0.67 -2.86 15.97
C PRO A 254 0.30 -3.68 16.81
N ARG A 255 -0.04 -4.96 17.07
CA ARG A 255 0.80 -5.89 17.85
C ARG A 255 2.07 -6.33 17.13
N LEU A 256 2.14 -6.15 15.80
CA LEU A 256 3.32 -6.48 14.99
C LEU A 256 4.25 -5.28 14.80
N MET A 257 3.85 -4.09 15.26
CA MET A 257 4.62 -2.86 15.15
C MET A 257 5.45 -2.62 16.42
N PRO A 258 6.69 -2.08 16.33
CA PRO A 258 7.49 -1.72 17.50
C PRO A 258 6.79 -0.70 18.41
N LYS A 259 6.04 0.23 17.80
CA LYS A 259 5.11 1.13 18.48
C LYS A 259 3.71 0.83 17.96
N PRO A 260 2.69 0.69 18.84
CA PRO A 260 1.32 0.45 18.38
C PRO A 260 0.91 1.46 17.31
N THR A 261 0.65 0.98 16.10
CA THR A 261 0.29 1.77 14.93
C THR A 261 -0.86 1.07 14.22
N THR A 262 -1.82 1.84 13.74
CA THR A 262 -3.09 1.43 13.15
C THR A 262 -3.27 2.05 11.77
N ILE A 263 -4.29 1.62 11.03
CA ILE A 263 -4.66 2.28 9.77
C ILE A 263 -5.08 3.75 9.97
N LEU A 264 -5.53 4.12 11.17
CA LEU A 264 -5.84 5.51 11.48
C LEU A 264 -4.58 6.39 11.50
N ASP A 265 -3.45 5.85 11.94
CA ASP A 265 -2.15 6.54 11.85
C ASP A 265 -1.71 6.74 10.40
N PHE A 266 -1.99 5.76 9.54
CA PHE A 266 -1.77 5.91 8.10
C PHE A 266 -2.68 6.98 7.49
N HIS A 267 -3.95 7.06 7.90
CA HIS A 267 -4.84 8.16 7.51
C HIS A 267 -4.28 9.53 7.93
N TYR A 268 -3.78 9.67 9.16
CA TYR A 268 -3.13 10.92 9.59
C TYR A 268 -1.87 11.24 8.77
N PHE A 269 -1.10 10.22 8.39
CA PHE A 269 0.03 10.39 7.50
C PHE A 269 -0.39 10.91 6.11
N LEU A 270 -1.46 10.38 5.53
CA LEU A 270 -2.04 10.89 4.27
C LEU A 270 -2.53 12.34 4.41
N ASN A 271 -3.20 12.67 5.52
CA ASN A 271 -3.62 14.05 5.81
C ASN A 271 -2.43 15.00 5.94
N LYS A 272 -1.30 14.56 6.49
CA LYS A 272 -0.08 15.38 6.55
C LYS A 272 0.53 15.60 5.16
N ALA A 273 0.46 14.59 4.29
CA ALA A 273 0.96 14.68 2.92
C ALA A 273 0.12 15.64 2.06
N TYR A 274 -1.20 15.54 2.13
CA TYR A 274 -2.11 16.25 1.22
C TYR A 274 -2.85 17.45 1.84
N GLY A 275 -2.95 17.55 3.16
CA GLY A 275 -3.77 18.57 3.83
C GLY A 275 -3.13 19.95 4.00
N LYS A 276 -1.80 20.08 3.80
CA LYS A 276 -1.07 21.33 4.08
C LYS A 276 -1.49 22.53 3.21
N ALA A 277 -2.05 22.30 2.03
CA ALA A 277 -2.49 23.37 1.13
C ALA A 277 -4.01 23.63 1.14
N GLN A 278 -4.77 22.97 2.02
CA GLN A 278 -6.23 23.15 2.13
C GLN A 278 -6.66 24.07 3.28
N GLN A 279 -5.72 24.75 3.95
CA GLN A 279 -6.05 25.81 4.90
C GLN A 279 -6.46 27.07 4.15
N THR A 280 -7.69 27.07 3.62
CA THR A 280 -8.37 28.31 3.22
C THR A 280 -9.21 28.82 4.38
N ASP A 281 -9.03 30.11 4.66
CA ASP A 281 -9.67 30.86 5.74
C ASP A 281 -11.21 30.77 5.69
N PHE A 282 -11.79 30.65 6.90
CA PHE A 282 -13.21 30.67 7.27
C PHE A 282 -14.07 29.46 6.87
N PRO A 283 -14.46 28.59 7.84
CA PRO A 283 -15.47 27.58 7.59
C PRO A 283 -16.83 28.26 7.37
N ILE A 284 -17.31 28.28 6.13
CA ILE A 284 -18.72 28.53 5.86
C ILE A 284 -19.49 27.41 6.58
N PRO A 285 -20.45 27.71 7.47
CA PRO A 285 -21.23 26.69 8.15
C PRO A 285 -21.93 25.81 7.11
N MET A 286 -21.45 24.59 6.92
CA MET A 286 -22.12 23.64 6.04
C MET A 286 -23.44 23.27 6.69
N THR A 287 -24.57 23.70 6.10
CA THR A 287 -25.90 23.37 6.63
C THR A 287 -26.36 21.98 6.20
N ARG A 288 -25.85 21.49 5.07
CA ARG A 288 -26.16 20.20 4.45
C ARG A 288 -24.94 19.28 4.41
N PRO A 289 -25.09 17.97 4.71
CA PRO A 289 -23.99 17.03 4.58
C PRO A 289 -23.59 16.84 3.10
N LYS A 290 -22.28 16.82 2.84
CA LYS A 290 -21.70 16.52 1.54
C LYS A 290 -21.63 15.01 1.30
N LEU A 291 -22.24 14.54 0.20
CA LEU A 291 -22.21 13.15 -0.26
C LEU A 291 -21.45 13.05 -1.57
N ILE A 292 -20.45 12.17 -1.63
CA ILE A 292 -19.76 11.83 -2.88
C ILE A 292 -20.34 10.54 -3.44
N LEU A 293 -20.74 10.59 -4.70
CA LEU A 293 -21.10 9.42 -5.49
C LEU A 293 -19.96 9.12 -6.46
N LEU A 294 -19.25 8.02 -6.21
CA LEU A 294 -18.18 7.57 -7.10
C LEU A 294 -18.77 7.00 -8.38
N SER A 295 -18.45 7.66 -9.48
CA SER A 295 -18.83 7.26 -10.84
C SER A 295 -17.71 6.48 -11.52
N ARG A 296 -18.06 5.80 -12.60
CA ARG A 296 -17.15 5.04 -13.46
C ARG A 296 -17.53 5.29 -14.91
N SER A 297 -16.53 5.43 -15.79
CA SER A 297 -16.78 5.56 -17.22
C SER A 297 -17.49 4.33 -17.77
N SER A 298 -18.40 4.56 -18.72
CA SER A 298 -19.08 3.50 -19.46
C SER A 298 -18.08 2.54 -20.11
N GLY A 299 -18.33 1.23 -20.02
CA GLY A 299 -17.50 0.19 -20.65
C GLY A 299 -16.41 -0.43 -19.77
N VAL A 300 -16.17 0.07 -18.55
CA VAL A 300 -15.14 -0.48 -17.62
C VAL A 300 -15.76 -1.35 -16.50
N GLY A 301 -17.07 -1.63 -16.59
CA GLY A 301 -17.84 -2.41 -15.63
C GLY A 301 -18.14 -1.67 -14.32
N ARG A 302 -19.10 -2.21 -13.55
CA ARG A 302 -19.56 -1.75 -12.24
C ARG A 302 -20.13 -0.33 -12.23
N VAL A 303 -20.70 0.08 -13.35
CA VAL A 303 -21.40 1.37 -13.47
C VAL A 303 -22.73 1.29 -12.73
N ILE A 304 -23.11 2.36 -12.03
CA ILE A 304 -24.47 2.52 -11.49
C ILE A 304 -25.34 3.04 -12.63
N LEU A 305 -26.22 2.18 -13.17
CA LEU A 305 -27.01 2.46 -14.36
C LEU A 305 -28.04 3.57 -14.12
N ASN A 306 -28.62 3.61 -12.92
CA ASN A 306 -29.59 4.61 -12.48
C ASN A 306 -28.96 5.68 -11.55
N GLN A 307 -27.75 6.14 -11.90
CA GLN A 307 -26.99 7.11 -11.08
C GLN A 307 -27.73 8.45 -10.91
N VAL A 308 -28.46 8.88 -11.95
CA VAL A 308 -29.21 10.14 -11.94
C VAL A 308 -30.32 10.09 -10.89
N GLU A 309 -31.08 9.00 -10.85
CA GLU A 309 -32.16 8.76 -9.91
C GLU A 309 -31.63 8.69 -8.48
N ILE A 310 -30.51 7.99 -8.26
CA ILE A 310 -29.85 7.90 -6.95
C ILE A 310 -29.39 9.28 -6.47
N LYS A 311 -28.79 10.08 -7.35
CA LYS A 311 -28.42 11.48 -7.07
C LYS A 311 -29.65 12.29 -6.68
N THR A 312 -30.73 12.23 -7.45
CA THR A 312 -31.97 12.97 -7.18
C THR A 312 -32.58 12.60 -5.83
N ILE A 313 -32.62 11.30 -5.46
CA ILE A 313 -33.14 10.87 -4.16
C ILE A 313 -32.27 11.40 -3.01
N ALA A 314 -30.94 11.38 -3.16
CA ALA A 314 -30.03 11.92 -2.16
C ALA A 314 -30.17 13.45 -2.00
N GLU A 315 -30.30 14.19 -3.10
CA GLU A 315 -30.54 15.64 -3.07
C GLU A 315 -31.88 15.98 -2.41
N ASN A 316 -32.94 15.26 -2.75
CA ASN A 316 -34.26 15.41 -2.13
C ASN A 316 -34.26 15.07 -0.63
N MET A 317 -33.34 14.24 -0.18
CA MET A 317 -33.13 13.93 1.24
C MET A 317 -32.38 15.05 1.98
N GLY A 318 -31.78 16.00 1.26
CA GLY A 318 -31.09 17.15 1.80
C GLY A 318 -29.57 17.04 1.80
N PHE A 319 -28.98 16.08 1.08
CA PHE A 319 -27.54 16.06 0.83
C PHE A 319 -27.15 17.12 -0.20
N ASN A 320 -25.90 17.60 -0.11
CA ASN A 320 -25.21 18.22 -1.24
C ASN A 320 -24.41 17.12 -1.96
N VAL A 321 -24.84 16.73 -3.16
CA VAL A 321 -24.32 15.54 -3.86
C VAL A 321 -23.31 15.94 -4.93
N PHE A 322 -22.11 15.37 -4.86
CA PHE A 322 -21.07 15.52 -5.88
C PHE A 322 -20.78 14.17 -6.53
N VAL A 323 -20.73 14.15 -7.85
CA VAL A 323 -20.32 12.96 -8.60
C VAL A 323 -18.82 13.07 -8.84
N PHE A 324 -18.05 12.09 -8.39
CA PHE A 324 -16.61 12.02 -8.62
C PHE A 324 -16.26 10.79 -9.44
N GLU A 325 -15.76 11.02 -10.65
CA GLU A 325 -15.21 9.98 -11.51
C GLU A 325 -13.69 10.07 -11.46
N PRO A 326 -12.98 9.12 -10.85
CA PRO A 326 -11.52 9.17 -10.81
C PRO A 326 -10.92 8.97 -12.20
N LYS A 327 -10.14 9.97 -12.64
CA LYS A 327 -9.41 9.95 -13.92
C LYS A 327 -7.89 10.04 -13.67
N PRO A 328 -7.05 9.64 -14.64
CA PRO A 328 -5.60 9.72 -14.50
C PRO A 328 -5.08 11.12 -14.16
N GLU A 329 -5.72 12.17 -14.68
CA GLU A 329 -5.38 13.58 -14.47
C GLU A 329 -5.79 14.13 -13.10
N ASN A 330 -6.70 13.46 -12.37
CA ASN A 330 -7.07 13.93 -11.04
C ASN A 330 -5.90 13.74 -10.08
N THR A 331 -5.47 14.84 -9.47
CA THR A 331 -4.42 14.80 -8.47
C THR A 331 -4.94 14.18 -7.18
N LEU A 332 -4.05 13.57 -6.40
CA LEU A 332 -4.44 13.05 -5.09
C LEU A 332 -4.68 14.15 -4.07
N PHE A 333 -4.12 15.33 -4.30
CA PHE A 333 -4.44 16.53 -3.53
C PHE A 333 -5.92 16.92 -3.66
N GLU A 334 -6.44 17.02 -4.90
CA GLU A 334 -7.86 17.33 -5.15
C GLU A 334 -8.78 16.23 -4.62
N ALA A 335 -8.43 14.97 -4.87
CA ALA A 335 -9.21 13.84 -4.40
C ALA A 335 -9.24 13.79 -2.87
N HIS A 336 -8.10 14.05 -2.21
CA HIS A 336 -8.02 14.15 -0.74
C HIS A 336 -8.93 15.25 -0.22
N GLY A 337 -8.87 16.46 -0.77
CA GLY A 337 -9.70 17.58 -0.30
C GLY A 337 -11.19 17.30 -0.43
N LEU A 338 -11.60 16.77 -1.58
CA LEU A 338 -12.99 16.40 -1.80
C LEU A 338 -13.49 15.38 -0.79
N MET A 339 -12.72 14.32 -0.53
CA MET A 339 -13.11 13.26 0.41
C MET A 339 -13.04 13.73 1.87
N ASN A 340 -12.00 14.47 2.24
CA ASN A 340 -11.80 14.97 3.60
C ASN A 340 -12.95 15.92 4.03
N GLU A 341 -13.46 16.74 3.11
CA GLU A 341 -14.64 17.60 3.35
C GLU A 341 -15.98 16.86 3.31
N SER A 342 -15.98 15.60 2.87
CA SER A 342 -17.20 14.82 2.68
C SER A 342 -17.63 14.07 3.92
N HIS A 343 -18.95 13.90 4.05
CA HIS A 343 -19.57 13.24 5.19
C HIS A 343 -20.03 11.83 4.82
N VAL A 344 -20.38 11.63 3.55
CA VAL A 344 -20.82 10.34 3.01
C VAL A 344 -20.08 10.08 1.70
N MET A 345 -19.61 8.86 1.52
CA MET A 345 -19.07 8.36 0.26
C MET A 345 -19.83 7.11 -0.15
N VAL A 346 -20.25 7.04 -1.41
CA VAL A 346 -20.99 5.94 -2.00
C VAL A 346 -20.26 5.47 -3.25
N GLY A 347 -20.10 4.16 -3.42
CA GLY A 347 -19.62 3.62 -4.69
C GLY A 347 -19.68 2.11 -4.77
N VAL A 348 -19.60 1.60 -5.99
CA VAL A 348 -19.52 0.15 -6.27
C VAL A 348 -18.11 -0.34 -5.97
N HIS A 349 -18.01 -1.53 -5.36
CA HIS A 349 -16.74 -2.19 -5.05
C HIS A 349 -15.74 -2.10 -6.21
N GLY A 350 -14.56 -1.54 -5.95
CA GLY A 350 -13.50 -1.46 -6.95
C GLY A 350 -12.39 -0.53 -6.49
N ALA A 351 -11.33 -0.42 -7.31
CA ALA A 351 -10.12 0.32 -6.94
C ALA A 351 -10.39 1.78 -6.51
N ALA A 352 -11.38 2.43 -7.11
CA ALA A 352 -11.80 3.79 -6.78
C ALA A 352 -12.25 3.94 -5.32
N LEU A 353 -12.76 2.88 -4.68
CA LEU A 353 -13.18 2.95 -3.28
C LEU A 353 -12.03 3.21 -2.32
N THR A 354 -10.77 2.98 -2.72
CA THR A 354 -9.57 3.26 -1.91
C THR A 354 -9.48 4.72 -1.45
N HIS A 355 -10.18 5.65 -2.11
CA HIS A 355 -10.34 7.02 -1.64
C HIS A 355 -11.02 7.13 -0.26
N PHE A 356 -11.63 6.07 0.27
CA PHE A 356 -12.13 6.03 1.65
C PHE A 356 -11.03 6.33 2.68
N LEU A 357 -9.76 6.06 2.34
CA LEU A 357 -8.60 6.39 3.17
C LEU A 357 -8.46 7.90 3.45
N PHE A 358 -9.11 8.75 2.65
CA PHE A 358 -9.13 10.20 2.82
C PHE A 358 -10.37 10.71 3.59
N LEU A 359 -11.33 9.85 3.91
CA LEU A 359 -12.48 10.23 4.73
C LEU A 359 -12.07 10.46 6.18
N ARG A 360 -12.67 11.45 6.82
CA ARG A 360 -12.50 11.69 8.26
C ARG A 360 -13.16 10.57 9.08
N PRO A 361 -12.55 10.16 10.21
CA PRO A 361 -13.21 9.30 11.18
C PRO A 361 -14.58 9.87 11.59
N GLY A 362 -15.60 9.03 11.64
CA GLY A 362 -17.00 9.44 11.84
C GLY A 362 -17.79 9.66 10.54
N SER A 363 -17.14 9.81 9.38
CA SER A 363 -17.81 9.80 8.08
C SER A 363 -18.44 8.44 7.77
N ILE A 364 -19.39 8.45 6.83
CA ILE A 364 -20.16 7.28 6.42
C ILE A 364 -19.61 6.80 5.09
N PHE A 365 -19.37 5.50 4.97
CA PHE A 365 -18.92 4.87 3.73
C PHE A 365 -19.89 3.77 3.35
N ILE A 366 -20.60 3.96 2.23
CA ILE A 366 -21.56 3.00 1.68
C ILE A 366 -20.90 2.30 0.50
N GLN A 367 -20.58 1.03 0.70
CA GLN A 367 -20.07 0.17 -0.34
C GLN A 367 -21.22 -0.60 -0.99
N VAL A 368 -21.44 -0.37 -2.27
CA VAL A 368 -22.29 -1.23 -3.10
C VAL A 368 -21.48 -2.46 -3.47
N VAL A 369 -21.95 -3.63 -3.04
CA VAL A 369 -21.27 -4.92 -3.21
C VAL A 369 -21.96 -5.69 -4.33
N PRO A 370 -21.29 -5.84 -5.50
CA PRO A 370 -21.62 -6.82 -6.52
C PRO A 370 -21.95 -8.19 -5.93
N ILE A 371 -22.79 -8.96 -6.61
CA ILE A 371 -23.05 -10.34 -6.16
C ILE A 371 -21.74 -11.12 -6.03
N VAL A 372 -21.70 -12.05 -5.08
CA VAL A 372 -20.65 -13.08 -4.90
C VAL A 372 -19.31 -12.58 -4.34
N ILE A 373 -19.09 -11.26 -4.21
CA ILE A 373 -17.79 -10.75 -3.77
C ILE A 373 -17.74 -10.35 -2.29
N ASP A 374 -18.69 -10.81 -1.47
CA ASP A 374 -18.85 -10.42 -0.06
C ASP A 374 -17.56 -10.49 0.75
N GLY A 375 -16.86 -11.64 0.67
CA GLY A 375 -15.61 -11.82 1.40
C GLY A 375 -14.52 -10.84 0.95
N VAL A 376 -14.44 -10.56 -0.35
CA VAL A 376 -13.47 -9.62 -0.91
C VAL A 376 -13.84 -8.18 -0.54
N ALA A 377 -15.13 -7.83 -0.53
CA ALA A 377 -15.62 -6.53 -0.09
C ALA A 377 -15.25 -6.24 1.37
N GLU A 378 -15.54 -7.19 2.27
CA GLU A 378 -15.22 -7.05 3.70
C GLU A 378 -13.70 -6.98 3.94
N MET A 379 -12.89 -7.79 3.24
CA MET A 379 -11.43 -7.76 3.40
C MET A 379 -10.79 -6.49 2.86
N CYS A 380 -11.19 -6.01 1.68
CA CYS A 380 -10.55 -4.88 1.02
C CYS A 380 -10.98 -3.52 1.59
N PHE A 381 -12.23 -3.41 2.06
CA PHE A 381 -12.85 -2.12 2.37
C PHE A 381 -13.66 -2.14 3.68
N GLY A 382 -14.43 -3.19 3.96
CA GLY A 382 -15.29 -3.25 5.13
C GLY A 382 -14.56 -3.22 6.47
N LYS A 383 -13.63 -4.14 6.70
CA LYS A 383 -12.76 -4.16 7.90
C LYS A 383 -11.93 -2.89 8.04
N PRO A 384 -11.15 -2.45 7.03
CA PRO A 384 -10.31 -1.27 7.20
C PRO A 384 -11.10 0.02 7.40
N ALA A 385 -12.28 0.17 6.78
CA ALA A 385 -13.15 1.32 7.04
C ALA A 385 -13.61 1.37 8.51
N LYS A 386 -14.00 0.22 9.09
CA LYS A 386 -14.37 0.14 10.51
C LYS A 386 -13.18 0.45 11.42
N GLU A 387 -12.01 -0.08 11.11
CA GLU A 387 -10.75 0.18 11.85
C GLU A 387 -10.32 1.64 11.79
N MET A 388 -10.63 2.35 10.68
CA MET A 388 -10.45 3.80 10.55
C MET A 388 -11.49 4.64 11.31
N GLY A 389 -12.47 4.00 11.95
CA GLY A 389 -13.55 4.70 12.67
C GLY A 389 -14.66 5.25 11.75
N LEU A 390 -14.80 4.71 10.54
CA LEU A 390 -15.91 5.06 9.65
C LEU A 390 -17.18 4.29 10.02
N THR A 391 -18.34 4.90 9.76
CA THR A 391 -19.61 4.16 9.73
C THR A 391 -19.72 3.44 8.38
N TYR A 392 -19.29 2.18 8.34
CA TYR A 392 -19.35 1.35 7.13
C TYR A 392 -20.74 0.75 6.94
N LEU A 393 -21.32 0.93 5.76
CA LEU A 393 -22.58 0.33 5.33
C LEU A 393 -22.35 -0.52 4.08
N GLU A 394 -22.78 -1.76 4.15
CA GLU A 394 -22.66 -2.70 3.04
C GLU A 394 -24.02 -2.83 2.32
N TYR A 395 -24.11 -2.32 1.10
CA TYR A 395 -25.29 -2.51 0.24
C TYR A 395 -25.05 -3.69 -0.71
N LYS A 396 -25.46 -4.89 -0.29
CA LYS A 396 -25.41 -6.08 -1.15
C LYS A 396 -26.53 -6.00 -2.17
N ILE A 397 -26.13 -6.00 -3.45
CA ILE A 397 -27.11 -6.02 -4.52
C ILE A 397 -27.78 -7.40 -4.56
N ARG A 398 -29.05 -7.43 -4.95
CA ARG A 398 -29.74 -8.66 -5.33
C ARG A 398 -29.38 -9.02 -6.76
N VAL A 399 -29.72 -10.25 -7.14
CA VAL A 399 -29.55 -10.71 -8.53
C VAL A 399 -30.28 -9.78 -9.49
N GLU A 400 -31.50 -9.33 -9.15
CA GLU A 400 -32.32 -8.42 -9.96
C GLU A 400 -31.67 -7.04 -10.20
N GLU A 401 -30.79 -6.60 -9.32
CA GLU A 401 -30.07 -5.32 -9.42
C GLU A 401 -28.78 -5.45 -10.24
N SER A 402 -28.42 -6.67 -10.66
CA SER A 402 -27.23 -6.95 -11.46
C SER A 402 -27.57 -7.00 -12.94
N SER A 403 -26.82 -6.28 -13.78
CA SER A 403 -27.00 -6.34 -15.24
C SER A 403 -26.72 -7.73 -15.84
N LEU A 404 -26.18 -8.67 -15.06
CA LEU A 404 -25.95 -10.05 -15.50
C LEU A 404 -27.25 -10.82 -15.74
N VAL A 405 -28.39 -10.41 -15.17
CA VAL A 405 -29.69 -11.06 -15.44
C VAL A 405 -30.12 -10.95 -16.90
N ASN A 406 -29.54 -10.01 -17.65
CA ASN A 406 -29.78 -9.86 -19.09
C ASN A 406 -28.93 -10.83 -19.93
N ARG A 407 -27.97 -11.52 -19.31
CA ARG A 407 -27.03 -12.44 -19.98
C ARG A 407 -27.16 -13.88 -19.51
N TYR A 408 -27.53 -14.08 -18.25
CA TYR A 408 -27.63 -15.38 -17.62
C TYR A 408 -29.03 -15.59 -17.06
N ASN A 409 -29.53 -16.82 -17.15
CA ASN A 409 -30.79 -17.20 -16.52
C ASN A 409 -30.71 -17.01 -15.00
N LYS A 410 -31.80 -16.62 -14.34
CA LYS A 410 -31.80 -16.39 -12.89
C LYS A 410 -31.38 -17.62 -12.06
N SER A 411 -31.61 -18.82 -12.58
CA SER A 411 -31.22 -20.10 -11.97
C SER A 411 -29.78 -20.52 -12.29
N ASP A 412 -29.04 -19.75 -13.11
CA ASP A 412 -27.68 -20.08 -13.49
C ASP A 412 -26.77 -20.13 -12.24
N PRO A 413 -25.94 -21.17 -12.07
CA PRO A 413 -24.99 -21.27 -10.97
C PRO A 413 -24.05 -20.07 -10.86
N ILE A 414 -23.78 -19.35 -11.95
CA ILE A 414 -22.99 -18.10 -11.93
C ILE A 414 -23.70 -16.98 -11.14
N LEU A 415 -25.02 -17.02 -11.01
CA LEU A 415 -25.78 -16.06 -10.21
C LEU A 415 -26.15 -16.61 -8.83
N THR A 416 -26.31 -17.93 -8.71
CA THR A 416 -26.92 -18.57 -7.54
C THR A 416 -25.96 -19.38 -6.66
N ASN A 417 -24.92 -20.01 -7.24
CA ASN A 417 -23.94 -20.80 -6.49
C ASN A 417 -22.54 -20.82 -7.14
N PRO A 418 -21.83 -19.68 -7.16
CA PRO A 418 -20.63 -19.52 -7.99
C PRO A 418 -19.40 -20.22 -7.42
N MET A 419 -19.40 -20.49 -6.12
CA MET A 419 -18.33 -21.20 -5.42
C MET A 419 -18.33 -22.70 -5.72
N SER A 420 -19.46 -23.25 -6.19
CA SER A 420 -19.62 -24.68 -6.47
C SER A 420 -19.12 -25.10 -7.85
N SER A 421 -18.82 -24.16 -8.75
CA SER A 421 -18.77 -24.45 -10.19
C SER A 421 -17.39 -24.37 -10.87
N ASN A 422 -16.26 -23.98 -10.25
CA ASN A 422 -15.04 -23.89 -11.08
C ASN A 422 -13.64 -23.96 -10.43
N LYS A 423 -12.74 -24.65 -11.15
CA LYS A 423 -11.27 -24.69 -10.95
C LYS A 423 -10.59 -23.33 -11.24
N ASN A 424 -11.29 -22.40 -11.89
CA ASN A 424 -10.78 -21.09 -12.35
C ASN A 424 -11.49 -19.87 -11.71
N TRP A 425 -12.01 -20.03 -10.49
CA TRP A 425 -12.75 -19.01 -9.72
C TRP A 425 -12.20 -17.57 -9.83
N TRP A 426 -10.88 -17.36 -9.74
CA TRP A 426 -10.28 -16.02 -9.82
C TRP A 426 -10.42 -15.35 -11.18
N ALA A 427 -10.38 -16.11 -12.27
CA ALA A 427 -10.56 -15.59 -13.62
C ALA A 427 -12.01 -15.16 -13.85
N ASP A 428 -12.96 -15.98 -13.38
CA ASP A 428 -14.39 -15.71 -13.47
C ASP A 428 -14.79 -14.53 -12.57
N LEU A 429 -14.21 -14.43 -11.37
CA LEU A 429 -14.34 -13.28 -10.47
C LEU A 429 -14.01 -11.96 -11.19
N GLY A 430 -12.82 -11.91 -11.80
CA GLY A 430 -12.31 -10.74 -12.50
C GLY A 430 -13.11 -10.37 -13.74
N LYS A 431 -13.50 -11.36 -14.54
CA LYS A 431 -14.19 -11.15 -15.81
C LYS A 431 -15.67 -10.84 -15.60
N VAL A 432 -16.40 -11.71 -14.92
CA VAL A 432 -17.86 -11.66 -14.87
C VAL A 432 -18.34 -10.62 -13.87
N TYR A 433 -17.90 -10.72 -12.63
CA TYR A 433 -18.46 -9.89 -11.54
C TYR A 433 -17.77 -8.53 -11.42
N LEU A 434 -16.51 -8.44 -11.81
CA LEU A 434 -15.74 -7.20 -11.70
C LEU A 434 -15.72 -6.40 -13.02
N LYS A 435 -15.81 -7.01 -14.20
CA LYS A 435 -15.72 -6.29 -15.48
C LYS A 435 -17.04 -6.23 -16.24
N GLU A 436 -17.82 -7.29 -16.24
CA GLU A 436 -19.05 -7.36 -17.05
C GLU A 436 -20.30 -6.91 -16.31
N GLN A 437 -20.32 -7.00 -14.98
CA GLN A 437 -21.45 -6.60 -14.16
C GLN A 437 -21.52 -5.09 -13.97
N ASN A 438 -22.64 -4.49 -14.33
CA ASN A 438 -23.10 -3.18 -13.88
C ASN A 438 -24.25 -3.36 -12.88
N VAL A 439 -24.61 -2.29 -12.18
CA VAL A 439 -25.62 -2.35 -11.11
C VAL A 439 -26.72 -1.32 -11.35
N GLU A 440 -27.96 -1.73 -11.14
CA GLU A 440 -29.13 -0.86 -11.10
C GLU A 440 -29.72 -0.95 -9.70
N LEU A 441 -29.53 0.09 -8.89
CA LEU A 441 -29.84 0.03 -7.47
C LEU A 441 -31.35 0.15 -7.25
N ASP A 442 -31.91 -0.72 -6.42
CA ASP A 442 -33.30 -0.63 -5.98
C ASP A 442 -33.49 0.67 -5.18
N LEU A 443 -34.24 1.62 -5.76
CA LEU A 443 -34.41 2.96 -5.22
C LEU A 443 -35.10 2.96 -3.84
N ILE A 444 -35.99 2.00 -3.58
CA ILE A 444 -36.72 1.91 -2.31
C ILE A 444 -35.76 1.44 -1.22
N ARG A 445 -35.03 0.36 -1.47
CA ARG A 445 -34.05 -0.18 -0.52
C ARG A 445 -32.90 0.79 -0.30
N PHE A 446 -32.36 1.36 -1.38
CA PHE A 446 -31.21 2.26 -1.28
C PHE A 446 -31.55 3.56 -0.54
N LYS A 447 -32.80 4.04 -0.65
CA LYS A 447 -33.27 5.19 0.13
C LYS A 447 -33.16 4.99 1.64
N ASP A 448 -33.33 3.76 2.14
CA ASP A 448 -33.15 3.49 3.58
C ASP A 448 -31.69 3.64 4.02
N TYR A 449 -30.74 3.24 3.19
CA TYR A 449 -29.30 3.44 3.42
C TYR A 449 -28.95 4.93 3.41
N LEU A 450 -29.47 5.68 2.44
CA LEU A 450 -29.31 7.13 2.38
C LEU A 450 -29.91 7.82 3.62
N LYS A 451 -31.08 7.39 4.08
CA LYS A 451 -31.75 7.95 5.28
C LYS A 451 -30.91 7.72 6.52
N TYR A 452 -30.39 6.51 6.70
CA TYR A 452 -29.48 6.20 7.80
C TYR A 452 -28.20 7.05 7.72
N ALA A 453 -27.59 7.13 6.54
CA ALA A 453 -26.39 7.91 6.30
C ALA A 453 -26.62 9.41 6.59
N TYR A 454 -27.79 9.95 6.22
CA TYR A 454 -28.13 11.35 6.45
C TYR A 454 -28.19 11.69 7.94
N ILE A 455 -28.89 10.86 8.72
CA ILE A 455 -29.02 11.04 10.17
C ILE A 455 -27.63 10.99 10.82
N LYS A 456 -26.78 10.05 10.41
CA LYS A 456 -25.41 9.93 10.93
C LYS A 456 -24.54 11.11 10.53
N ALA A 457 -24.63 11.54 9.28
CA ALA A 457 -23.87 12.67 8.76
C ALA A 457 -24.23 13.97 9.48
N LYS A 458 -25.53 14.24 9.70
CA LYS A 458 -25.97 15.40 10.51
C LYS A 458 -25.45 15.34 11.95
N ARG A 459 -25.44 14.17 12.57
CA ARG A 459 -24.84 14.00 13.91
C ARG A 459 -23.33 14.24 13.90
N PHE A 460 -22.63 13.81 12.86
CA PHE A 460 -21.20 14.05 12.71
C PHE A 460 -20.90 15.54 12.55
N MET A 461 -21.65 16.25 11.70
CA MET A 461 -21.55 17.70 11.53
C MET A 461 -21.72 18.45 12.85
N ASN A 462 -22.73 18.09 13.65
CA ASN A 462 -22.99 18.75 14.94
C ASN A 462 -21.94 18.47 16.02
N LYS A 463 -21.10 17.44 15.86
CA LYS A 463 -20.01 17.12 16.79
C LYS A 463 -18.69 17.83 16.45
N VAL A 464 -18.53 18.22 15.19
CA VAL A 464 -17.31 18.80 14.64
C VAL A 464 -17.44 20.32 14.42
N GLY A 465 -18.67 20.82 14.29
CA GLY A 465 -18.98 22.25 14.18
C GLY A 465 -19.05 22.98 15.50
#